data_AF-A0A849PZQ2-F1
#
_entry.id   AF-A0A849PZQ2-F1
#
_cell.length_a   1.000
_cell.length_b   1.000
_cell.length_c   1.000
_cell.angle_alpha   90.00
_cell.angle_beta   90.00
_cell.angle_gamma   90.00
#
_symmetry.space_group_name_H-M   'P 1'
#
loop_
_entity.id
_entity.type
_entity.pdbx_description
1 polymer ?
#
loop_
_entity_poly.entity_id
_entity_poly.type
_entity_poly.pdbx_seq_one_letter_code
_entity_poly.pdbx_strand_id
1 'polypeptide(L)'
;MFSRSDITKLMQRWPHFEDGITNDIAILIGIFTGLTIVAYNICLKYTEDIFWSNSEITSSYFVILIPAIGGLLVGIIAFLSGDIHRCNVPEVIEGTALHGGRISVRGAFREVVLSIISIATGGSVGKEAPGILAGSGIGSIFAKALKAPDHRYRTLIGCGAAGGIAAAFNAPLAGVVFVVEVILGELETRTFIPIVISAVFATLVANLIFEVKPIQISYYGFVDPIGESILYLILGTLCGITSVLLIRTLFIVHDGFSKLPVHSAFKPAIGGLFVGLIGYFYPQIRGIGYDVIADVLVNSFTIQLLLVLLVLKILAFSFTIGSGG
;
A
#
# COMPACT_ATOMS: atom_id res chain seq x y z
N MET A 1 51.21 -6.23 -24.09
CA MET A 1 51.32 -6.13 -22.61
C MET A 1 50.57 -4.87 -22.21
N PHE A 2 49.29 -5.00 -21.85
CA PHE A 2 48.45 -3.83 -21.54
C PHE A 2 48.93 -3.16 -20.25
N SER A 3 49.15 -1.85 -20.29
CA SER A 3 49.55 -1.06 -19.13
C SER A 3 48.43 -1.05 -18.09
N ARG A 4 48.76 -1.00 -16.80
CA ARG A 4 47.76 -0.82 -15.71
C ARG A 4 46.89 0.42 -15.92
N SER A 5 47.37 1.43 -16.65
CA SER A 5 46.62 2.63 -17.04
C SER A 5 45.54 2.38 -18.10
N ASP A 6 45.73 1.36 -18.95
CA ASP A 6 44.78 1.02 -20.01
C ASP A 6 43.63 0.17 -19.47
N ILE A 7 43.91 -0.65 -18.44
CA ILE A 7 42.89 -1.44 -17.73
C ILE A 7 41.98 -0.52 -16.92
N THR A 8 42.51 0.50 -16.23
CA THR A 8 41.68 1.47 -15.50
C THR A 8 40.88 2.38 -16.44
N LYS A 9 41.43 2.76 -17.60
CA LYS A 9 40.66 3.47 -18.64
C LYS A 9 39.61 2.59 -19.32
N LEU A 10 39.84 1.28 -19.47
CA LEU A 10 38.80 0.33 -19.93
C LEU A 10 37.70 0.12 -18.88
N MET A 11 38.05 0.04 -17.59
CA MET A 11 37.07 -0.05 -16.50
C MET A 11 36.22 1.24 -16.38
N GLN A 12 36.80 2.42 -16.61
CA GLN A 12 36.05 3.68 -16.65
C GLN A 12 35.17 3.84 -17.90
N ARG A 13 35.40 3.02 -18.95
CA ARG A 13 34.58 3.01 -20.18
C ARG A 13 33.38 2.07 -20.08
N TRP A 14 33.11 1.49 -18.90
CA TRP A 14 31.94 0.66 -18.61
C TRP A 14 30.95 1.35 -17.65
N PRO A 15 30.16 2.32 -18.13
CA PRO A 15 28.89 2.68 -17.48
C PRO A 15 28.00 1.45 -17.24
N HIS A 16 28.10 0.42 -18.10
CA HIS A 16 27.36 -0.83 -18.00
C HIS A 16 27.67 -1.70 -16.77
N PHE A 17 28.81 -1.53 -16.10
CA PHE A 17 29.14 -2.36 -14.93
C PHE A 17 28.39 -1.93 -13.67
N GLU A 18 28.26 -0.61 -13.43
CA GLU A 18 27.44 -0.08 -12.34
C GLU A 18 25.94 -0.39 -12.53
N ASP A 19 25.50 -0.41 -13.79
CA ASP A 19 24.12 -0.74 -14.16
C ASP A 19 23.83 -2.23 -13.93
N GLY A 20 24.77 -3.11 -14.30
CA GLY A 20 24.68 -4.55 -14.02
C GLY A 20 24.57 -4.85 -12.52
N ILE A 21 25.41 -4.21 -11.69
CA ILE A 21 25.34 -4.39 -10.23
C ILE A 21 23.99 -3.94 -9.68
N THR A 22 23.45 -2.82 -10.18
CA THR A 22 22.15 -2.31 -9.72
C THR A 22 21.01 -3.27 -10.11
N ASN A 23 21.09 -3.90 -11.27
CA ASN A 23 20.13 -4.93 -11.69
C ASN A 23 20.21 -6.18 -10.81
N ASP A 24 21.40 -6.67 -10.49
CA ASP A 24 21.57 -7.83 -9.60
C ASP A 24 21.02 -7.55 -8.19
N ILE A 25 21.28 -6.35 -7.67
CA ILE A 25 20.71 -5.91 -6.39
C ILE A 25 19.18 -5.80 -6.48
N ALA A 26 18.65 -5.32 -7.61
CA ALA A 26 17.21 -5.21 -7.80
C ALA A 26 16.50 -6.58 -7.77
N ILE A 27 17.14 -7.65 -8.27
CA ILE A 27 16.65 -9.02 -8.11
C ILE A 27 16.54 -9.38 -6.62
N LEU A 28 17.59 -9.11 -5.84
CA LEU A 28 17.59 -9.38 -4.40
C LEU A 28 16.51 -8.58 -3.69
N ILE A 29 16.40 -7.28 -3.97
CA ILE A 29 15.35 -6.42 -3.40
C ILE A 29 13.97 -6.97 -3.76
N GLY A 30 13.74 -7.37 -5.01
CA GLY A 30 12.48 -7.98 -5.44
C GLY A 30 12.16 -9.23 -4.64
N ILE A 31 13.12 -10.15 -4.48
CA ILE A 31 12.93 -11.39 -3.72
C ILE A 31 12.60 -11.10 -2.24
N PHE A 32 13.40 -10.26 -1.57
CA PHE A 32 13.16 -9.92 -0.16
C PHE A 32 11.85 -9.16 0.03
N THR A 33 11.48 -8.30 -0.93
CA THR A 33 10.20 -7.59 -0.91
C THR A 33 9.03 -8.55 -1.10
N GLY A 34 9.10 -9.46 -2.07
CA GLY A 34 8.10 -10.51 -2.24
C GLY A 34 7.92 -11.35 -0.97
N LEU A 35 9.01 -11.80 -0.35
CA LEU A 35 8.97 -12.54 0.92
C LEU A 35 8.32 -11.73 2.05
N THR A 36 8.62 -10.44 2.13
CA THR A 36 8.06 -9.56 3.16
C THR A 36 6.57 -9.35 2.97
N ILE A 37 6.11 -9.18 1.73
CA ILE A 37 4.68 -9.08 1.41
C ILE A 37 3.94 -10.39 1.64
N VAL A 38 4.57 -11.53 1.35
CA VAL A 38 4.03 -12.85 1.70
C VAL A 38 3.87 -12.98 3.21
N ALA A 39 4.91 -12.65 3.98
CA ALA A 39 4.84 -12.66 5.44
C ALA A 39 3.74 -11.71 5.96
N TYR A 40 3.62 -10.51 5.39
CA TYR A 40 2.55 -9.57 5.69
C TYR A 40 1.16 -10.17 5.44
N ASN A 41 0.92 -10.77 4.27
CA ASN A 41 -0.38 -11.36 3.93
C ASN A 41 -0.71 -12.56 4.83
N ILE A 42 0.28 -13.39 5.17
CA ILE A 42 0.11 -14.52 6.10
C ILE A 42 -0.26 -14.00 7.49
N CYS A 43 0.50 -13.05 8.03
CA CYS A 43 0.22 -12.45 9.33
C CYS A 43 -1.14 -11.77 9.37
N LEU A 44 -1.50 -11.05 8.29
CA LEU A 44 -2.80 -10.40 8.17
C LEU A 44 -3.93 -11.42 8.23
N LYS A 45 -3.86 -12.49 7.43
CA LYS A 45 -4.87 -13.55 7.41
C LYS A 45 -5.02 -14.23 8.77
N TYR A 46 -3.92 -14.63 9.42
CA TYR A 46 -3.98 -15.24 10.75
C TYR A 46 -4.56 -14.31 11.80
N THR A 47 -4.22 -13.01 11.74
CA THR A 47 -4.75 -12.03 12.69
C THR A 47 -6.24 -11.81 12.45
N GLU A 48 -6.67 -11.75 11.19
CA GLU A 48 -8.08 -11.63 10.81
C GLU A 48 -8.88 -12.86 11.28
N ASP A 49 -8.36 -14.07 11.09
CA ASP A 49 -8.96 -15.31 11.58
C ASP A 49 -9.11 -15.28 13.11
N ILE A 50 -8.12 -14.80 13.86
CA ILE A 50 -8.20 -14.69 15.33
C ILE A 50 -9.36 -13.78 15.77
N PHE A 51 -9.57 -12.65 15.09
CA PHE A 51 -10.62 -11.69 15.48
C PHE A 51 -12.01 -12.08 14.97
N TRP A 52 -12.12 -12.73 13.81
CA TRP A 52 -13.40 -12.93 13.12
C TRP A 52 -13.85 -14.40 12.97
N SER A 53 -13.01 -15.39 13.28
CA SER A 53 -13.37 -16.82 13.14
C SER A 53 -14.47 -17.27 14.10
N ASN A 54 -14.62 -16.62 15.26
CA ASN A 54 -15.66 -16.97 16.22
C ASN A 54 -17.03 -16.44 15.77
N SER A 55 -17.92 -17.34 15.36
CA SER A 55 -19.28 -17.05 14.89
C SER A 55 -20.18 -16.39 15.95
N GLU A 56 -19.90 -16.57 17.25
CA GLU A 56 -20.62 -15.87 18.32
C GLU A 56 -20.29 -14.37 18.36
N ILE A 57 -19.07 -14.00 17.96
CA ILE A 57 -18.60 -12.61 17.95
C ILE A 57 -19.24 -11.86 16.77
N THR A 58 -19.48 -12.52 15.64
CA THR A 58 -20.10 -11.91 14.46
C THR A 58 -21.60 -11.66 14.61
N SER A 59 -22.28 -12.36 15.53
CA SER A 59 -23.73 -12.19 15.80
C SER A 59 -24.04 -11.21 16.94
N SER A 60 -23.02 -10.63 17.59
CA SER A 60 -23.18 -9.82 18.80
C SER A 60 -22.66 -8.39 18.62
N TYR A 61 -22.96 -7.50 19.58
CA TYR A 61 -22.46 -6.11 19.59
C TYR A 61 -20.93 -6.00 19.64
N PHE A 62 -20.23 -7.12 19.87
CA PHE A 62 -18.76 -7.20 19.83
C PHE A 62 -18.16 -6.80 18.47
N VAL A 63 -18.90 -6.92 17.36
CA VAL A 63 -18.46 -6.43 16.03
C VAL A 63 -18.09 -4.94 16.06
N ILE A 64 -18.74 -4.14 16.92
CA ILE A 64 -18.46 -2.70 17.07
C ILE A 64 -17.18 -2.47 17.89
N LEU A 65 -16.91 -3.33 18.87
CA LEU A 65 -15.78 -3.18 19.79
C LEU A 65 -14.45 -3.64 19.18
N ILE A 66 -14.45 -4.61 18.26
CA ILE A 66 -13.21 -5.14 17.67
C ILE A 66 -12.39 -4.04 16.98
N PRO A 67 -12.94 -3.21 16.06
CA PRO A 67 -12.15 -2.15 15.43
C PRO A 67 -11.73 -1.06 16.43
N ALA A 68 -12.52 -0.82 17.48
CA ALA A 68 -12.16 0.13 18.54
C ALA A 68 -10.95 -0.37 19.37
N ILE A 69 -10.91 -1.67 19.70
CA ILE A 69 -9.77 -2.30 20.38
C ILE A 69 -8.55 -2.29 19.47
N GLY A 70 -8.71 -2.60 18.18
CA GLY A 70 -7.63 -2.51 17.19
C GLY A 70 -7.04 -1.11 17.08
N GLY A 71 -7.91 -0.10 16.97
CA GLY A 71 -7.50 1.30 16.98
C GLY A 71 -6.77 1.69 18.29
N LEU A 72 -7.25 1.22 19.44
CA LEU A 72 -6.58 1.46 20.72
C LEU A 72 -5.17 0.85 20.74
N LEU A 73 -5.01 -0.38 20.27
CA LEU A 73 -3.71 -1.04 20.17
C LEU A 73 -2.77 -0.26 19.24
N VAL A 74 -3.26 0.15 18.06
CA VAL A 74 -2.50 0.98 17.11
C VAL A 74 -2.05 2.29 17.76
N GLY A 75 -2.96 2.97 18.47
CA GLY A 75 -2.67 4.22 19.17
C GLY A 75 -1.64 4.07 20.29
N ILE A 76 -1.75 3.00 21.11
CA ILE A 76 -0.81 2.72 22.20
C ILE A 76 0.58 2.38 21.65
N ILE A 77 0.68 1.52 20.64
CA ILE A 77 1.97 1.13 20.03
C ILE A 77 2.62 2.35 19.37
N ALA A 78 1.84 3.17 18.67
CA ALA A 78 2.33 4.42 18.08
C ALA A 78 2.86 5.38 19.15
N PHE A 79 2.15 5.52 20.28
CA PHE A 79 2.56 6.38 21.39
C PHE A 79 3.84 5.87 22.08
N LEU A 80 3.91 4.57 22.41
CA LEU A 80 5.07 3.95 23.05
C LEU A 80 6.34 4.00 22.19
N SER A 81 6.18 4.07 20.86
CA SER A 81 7.30 4.15 19.94
C SER A 81 8.04 5.49 20.01
N GLY A 82 7.47 6.53 20.63
CA GLY A 82 8.13 7.82 20.87
C GLY A 82 8.44 8.66 19.62
N ASP A 83 8.20 8.12 18.42
CA ASP A 83 8.38 8.84 17.17
C ASP A 83 7.15 9.71 16.90
N ILE A 84 7.37 11.01 16.95
CA ILE A 84 6.36 12.02 16.63
C ILE A 84 6.01 12.00 15.13
N HIS A 85 6.90 11.48 14.29
CA HIS A 85 6.70 11.31 12.85
C HIS A 85 6.32 9.87 12.49
N ARG A 86 5.16 9.70 11.83
CA ARG A 86 4.75 8.44 11.22
C ARG A 86 5.24 8.37 9.78
N CYS A 87 5.83 7.22 9.42
CA CYS A 87 6.35 7.00 8.09
C CYS A 87 5.22 6.70 7.12
N ASN A 88 4.85 7.66 6.29
CA ASN A 88 3.74 7.52 5.34
C ASN A 88 4.24 7.51 3.90
N VAL A 89 3.37 7.13 2.95
CA VAL A 89 3.70 7.18 1.52
C VAL A 89 4.17 8.57 1.07
N PRO A 90 3.55 9.69 1.52
CA PRO A 90 4.09 11.03 1.24
C PRO A 90 5.51 11.26 1.76
N GLU A 91 5.91 10.66 2.89
CA GLU A 91 7.30 10.74 3.38
C GLU A 91 8.26 9.99 2.45
N VAL A 92 7.82 8.90 1.84
CA VAL A 92 8.62 8.21 0.81
C VAL A 92 8.82 9.10 -0.41
N ILE A 93 7.74 9.75 -0.89
CA ILE A 93 7.79 10.67 -2.04
C ILE A 93 8.66 11.90 -1.72
N GLU A 94 8.48 12.50 -0.55
CA GLU A 94 9.30 13.63 -0.10
C GLU A 94 10.76 13.22 0.11
N GLY A 95 10.97 12.02 0.67
CA GLY A 95 12.28 11.43 0.87
C GLY A 95 13.03 11.28 -0.44
N THR A 96 12.39 10.72 -1.47
CA THR A 96 12.96 10.60 -2.82
C THR A 96 13.18 11.96 -3.48
N ALA A 97 12.23 12.89 -3.38
CA ALA A 97 12.35 14.21 -4.00
C ALA A 97 13.44 15.09 -3.35
N LEU A 98 13.44 15.21 -2.01
CA LEU A 98 14.20 16.22 -1.27
C LEU A 98 15.41 15.65 -0.50
N HIS A 99 15.35 14.40 -0.03
CA HIS A 99 16.31 13.86 0.94
C HIS A 99 17.19 12.72 0.37
N GLY A 100 17.34 12.66 -0.95
CA GLY A 100 18.16 11.63 -1.62
C GLY A 100 17.60 10.22 -1.48
N GLY A 101 16.30 10.08 -1.19
CA GLY A 101 15.60 8.82 -0.90
C GLY A 101 15.63 8.40 0.57
N ARG A 102 16.35 9.08 1.46
CA ARG A 102 16.53 8.56 2.84
C ARG A 102 15.23 8.56 3.63
N ILE A 103 14.73 7.36 3.95
CA ILE A 103 13.56 7.14 4.81
C ILE A 103 13.92 6.38 6.10
N SER A 104 13.04 6.49 7.10
CA SER A 104 13.14 5.72 8.34
C SER A 104 12.70 4.27 8.14
N VAL A 105 13.66 3.36 8.00
CA VAL A 105 13.40 1.91 7.91
C VAL A 105 12.57 1.41 9.09
N ARG A 106 12.91 1.86 10.31
CA ARG A 106 12.18 1.48 11.52
C ARG A 106 10.74 2.00 11.49
N GLY A 107 10.54 3.23 11.02
CA GLY A 107 9.22 3.82 10.84
C GLY A 107 8.38 3.05 9.82
N ALA A 108 8.95 2.73 8.66
CA ALA A 108 8.26 2.01 7.60
C ALA A 108 7.76 0.63 8.06
N PHE A 109 8.62 -0.20 8.66
CA PHE A 109 8.21 -1.52 9.17
C PHE A 109 7.25 -1.43 10.36
N ARG A 110 7.33 -0.38 11.19
CA ARG A 110 6.35 -0.15 12.24
C ARG A 110 4.96 0.08 11.64
N GLU A 111 4.83 0.97 10.66
CA GLU A 111 3.52 1.24 10.04
C GLU A 111 2.97 -0.01 9.32
N VAL A 112 3.83 -0.85 8.74
CA VAL A 112 3.42 -2.16 8.21
C VAL A 112 2.78 -3.03 9.30
N VAL A 113 3.39 -3.14 10.48
CA VAL A 113 2.83 -3.90 11.61
C VAL A 113 1.52 -3.27 12.13
N LEU A 114 1.48 -1.94 12.25
CA LEU A 114 0.26 -1.23 12.67
C LEU A 114 -0.90 -1.45 11.69
N SER A 115 -0.60 -1.45 10.39
CA SER A 115 -1.61 -1.71 9.35
C SER A 115 -2.19 -3.12 9.43
N ILE A 116 -1.40 -4.14 9.84
CA ILE A 116 -1.89 -5.50 10.07
C ILE A 116 -2.97 -5.47 11.16
N ILE A 117 -2.69 -4.81 12.29
CA ILE A 117 -3.62 -4.72 13.41
C ILE A 117 -4.89 -3.97 12.99
N SER A 118 -4.73 -2.83 12.32
CA SER A 118 -5.85 -2.00 11.86
C SER A 118 -6.77 -2.74 10.90
N ILE A 119 -6.21 -3.35 9.85
CA ILE A 119 -7.00 -4.08 8.83
C ILE A 119 -7.62 -5.34 9.44
N ALA A 120 -6.85 -6.14 10.17
CA ALA A 120 -7.34 -7.40 10.73
C ALA A 120 -8.46 -7.20 11.75
N THR A 121 -8.46 -6.07 12.47
CA THR A 121 -9.55 -5.72 13.41
C THR A 121 -10.74 -5.05 12.72
N GLY A 122 -10.74 -4.93 11.39
CA GLY A 122 -11.87 -4.43 10.60
C GLY A 122 -11.76 -2.97 10.16
N GLY A 123 -10.62 -2.32 10.36
CA GLY A 123 -10.31 -1.00 9.81
C GLY A 123 -10.48 -0.98 8.28
N SER A 124 -11.14 0.06 7.78
CA SER A 124 -11.43 0.18 6.35
C SER A 124 -10.26 0.86 5.64
N VAL A 125 -9.19 0.11 5.38
CA VAL A 125 -7.98 0.60 4.69
C VAL A 125 -7.43 -0.45 3.73
N GLY A 126 -6.70 0.01 2.71
CA GLY A 126 -6.06 -0.85 1.72
C GLY A 126 -4.65 -1.30 2.12
N LYS A 127 -4.20 -2.40 1.52
CA LYS A 127 -2.82 -2.93 1.65
C LYS A 127 -1.78 -2.21 0.78
N GLU A 128 -2.17 -1.16 0.06
CA GLU A 128 -1.32 -0.42 -0.89
C GLU A 128 -0.17 0.30 -0.17
N ALA A 129 -0.51 1.15 0.79
CA ALA A 129 0.45 1.90 1.58
C ALA A 129 1.46 1.01 2.34
N PRO A 130 1.04 -0.03 3.11
CA PRO A 130 2.01 -0.89 3.78
C PRO A 130 2.87 -1.68 2.79
N GLY A 131 2.34 -2.04 1.61
CA GLY A 131 3.14 -2.64 0.55
C GLY A 131 4.28 -1.74 0.09
N ILE A 132 3.97 -0.47 -0.19
CA ILE A 132 4.97 0.55 -0.54
C ILE A 132 5.99 0.71 0.58
N LEU A 133 5.55 0.89 1.83
CA LEU A 133 6.44 1.12 2.97
C LEU A 133 7.35 -0.08 3.25
N ALA A 134 6.82 -1.30 3.22
CA ALA A 134 7.63 -2.51 3.41
C ALA A 134 8.69 -2.63 2.31
N GLY A 135 8.29 -2.44 1.06
CA GLY A 135 9.19 -2.47 -0.09
C GLY A 135 10.26 -1.37 -0.03
N SER A 136 9.86 -0.12 0.16
CA SER A 136 10.77 1.01 0.32
C SER A 136 11.73 0.83 1.50
N GLY A 137 11.26 0.23 2.61
CA GLY A 137 12.08 -0.12 3.76
C GLY A 137 13.19 -1.11 3.39
N ILE A 138 12.89 -2.14 2.61
CA ILE A 138 13.87 -3.11 2.11
C ILE A 138 14.85 -2.45 1.16
N GLY A 139 14.35 -1.66 0.19
CA GLY A 139 15.20 -0.88 -0.70
C GLY A 139 16.16 0.03 0.08
N SER A 140 15.67 0.68 1.14
CA SER A 140 16.47 1.52 2.04
C SER A 140 17.52 0.74 2.82
N ILE A 141 17.22 -0.50 3.27
CA ILE A 141 18.20 -1.39 3.93
C ILE A 141 19.35 -1.71 2.97
N PHE A 142 19.03 -2.15 1.75
CA PHE A 142 20.05 -2.46 0.74
C PHE A 142 20.87 -1.23 0.37
N ALA A 143 20.21 -0.09 0.16
CA ALA A 143 20.89 1.16 -0.19
C ALA A 143 21.83 1.65 0.93
N LYS A 144 21.45 1.49 2.21
CA LYS A 144 22.32 1.78 3.37
C LYS A 144 23.49 0.80 3.47
N ALA A 145 23.24 -0.50 3.31
CA ALA A 145 24.28 -1.53 3.38
C ALA A 145 25.37 -1.31 2.30
N LEU A 146 24.95 -0.88 1.11
CA LEU A 146 25.84 -0.59 -0.02
C LEU A 146 26.46 0.82 0.00
N LYS A 147 26.13 1.64 1.01
CA LYS A 147 26.50 3.07 1.09
C LYS A 147 26.24 3.79 -0.25
N ALA A 148 25.08 3.53 -0.84
CA ALA A 148 24.74 4.02 -2.16
C ALA A 148 24.66 5.56 -2.21
N PRO A 149 25.16 6.20 -3.28
CA PRO A 149 24.96 7.62 -3.51
C PRO A 149 23.48 7.92 -3.78
N ASP A 150 23.05 9.16 -3.54
CA ASP A 150 21.63 9.56 -3.54
C ASP A 150 20.86 9.14 -4.80
N HIS A 151 21.45 9.26 -6.00
CA HIS A 151 20.82 8.78 -7.24
C HIS A 151 20.50 7.28 -7.19
N ARG A 152 21.48 6.43 -6.85
CA ARG A 152 21.28 4.99 -6.73
C ARG A 152 20.37 4.64 -5.54
N TYR A 153 20.44 5.42 -4.46
CA TYR A 153 19.60 5.24 -3.28
C TYR A 153 18.11 5.38 -3.62
N ARG A 154 17.75 6.42 -4.39
CA ARG A 154 16.40 6.63 -4.92
C ARG A 154 15.95 5.45 -5.78
N THR A 155 16.79 4.98 -6.71
CA THR A 155 16.49 3.81 -7.55
C THR A 155 16.20 2.56 -6.73
N LEU A 156 17.01 2.26 -5.71
CA LEU A 156 16.84 1.05 -4.88
C LEU A 156 15.56 1.12 -4.02
N ILE A 157 15.17 2.31 -3.56
CA ILE A 157 13.87 2.50 -2.88
C ILE A 157 12.71 2.38 -3.85
N GLY A 158 12.85 2.90 -5.07
CA GLY A 158 11.87 2.70 -6.14
C GLY A 158 11.71 1.21 -6.49
N CYS A 159 12.81 0.46 -6.56
CA CYS A 159 12.79 -0.99 -6.78
C CYS A 159 11.99 -1.70 -5.68
N GLY A 160 12.22 -1.33 -4.42
CA GLY A 160 11.48 -1.85 -3.28
C GLY A 160 10.00 -1.49 -3.33
N ALA A 161 9.67 -0.21 -3.51
CA ALA A 161 8.29 0.28 -3.59
C ALA A 161 7.49 -0.42 -4.71
N ALA A 162 8.07 -0.51 -5.91
CA ALA A 162 7.44 -1.16 -7.05
C ALA A 162 7.26 -2.65 -6.78
N GLY A 163 8.28 -3.31 -6.21
CA GLY A 163 8.18 -4.70 -5.74
C GLY A 163 7.07 -4.91 -4.72
N GLY A 164 6.89 -3.97 -3.79
CA GLY A 164 5.88 -4.03 -2.74
C GLY A 164 4.46 -4.00 -3.31
N ILE A 165 4.18 -3.05 -4.20
CA ILE A 165 2.90 -2.97 -4.92
C ILE A 165 2.72 -4.21 -5.79
N ALA A 166 3.72 -4.56 -6.59
CA ALA A 166 3.66 -5.67 -7.53
C ALA A 166 3.31 -7.00 -6.83
N ALA A 167 4.01 -7.31 -5.72
CA ALA A 167 3.75 -8.48 -4.89
C ALA A 167 2.41 -8.42 -4.17
N ALA A 168 1.97 -7.23 -3.72
CA ALA A 168 0.71 -7.11 -2.99
C ALA A 168 -0.52 -7.32 -3.89
N PHE A 169 -0.46 -6.89 -5.14
CA PHE A 169 -1.62 -6.90 -6.06
C PHE A 169 -1.49 -7.88 -7.23
N ASN A 170 -0.39 -8.63 -7.32
CA ASN A 170 -0.06 -9.43 -8.50
C ASN A 170 -0.10 -8.58 -9.80
N ALA A 171 0.43 -7.36 -9.71
CA ALA A 171 0.32 -6.34 -10.76
C ALA A 171 1.67 -5.62 -10.98
N PRO A 172 2.66 -6.27 -11.61
CA PRO A 172 4.01 -5.73 -11.74
C PRO A 172 4.06 -4.43 -12.53
N LEU A 173 3.31 -4.33 -13.64
CA LEU A 173 3.28 -3.11 -14.45
C LEU A 173 2.68 -1.91 -13.69
N ALA A 174 1.62 -2.13 -12.91
CA ALA A 174 1.01 -1.08 -12.11
C ALA A 174 1.98 -0.54 -11.05
N GLY A 175 2.73 -1.43 -10.38
CA GLY A 175 3.77 -1.04 -9.43
C GLY A 175 4.88 -0.22 -10.07
N VAL A 176 5.36 -0.62 -11.25
CA VAL A 176 6.39 0.14 -12.00
C VAL A 176 5.89 1.53 -12.37
N VAL A 177 4.70 1.63 -12.98
CA VAL A 177 4.14 2.92 -13.42
C VAL A 177 3.92 3.84 -12.24
N PHE A 178 3.36 3.33 -11.13
CA PHE A 178 3.14 4.10 -9.92
C PHE A 178 4.45 4.69 -9.37
N VAL A 179 5.52 3.90 -9.31
CA VAL A 179 6.81 4.40 -8.80
C VAL A 179 7.41 5.46 -9.71
N VAL A 180 7.37 5.25 -11.02
CA VAL A 180 7.93 6.19 -12.00
C VAL A 180 7.16 7.52 -11.97
N GLU A 181 5.83 7.46 -11.94
CA GLU A 181 4.97 8.64 -12.02
C GLU A 181 4.85 9.38 -10.68
N VAL A 182 4.69 8.65 -9.57
CA VAL A 182 4.31 9.24 -8.27
C VAL A 182 5.48 9.35 -7.31
N ILE A 183 6.38 8.35 -7.25
CA ILE A 183 7.48 8.35 -6.24
C ILE A 183 8.72 9.05 -6.77
N LEU A 184 9.12 8.77 -8.01
CA LEU A 184 10.33 9.32 -8.60
C LEU A 184 10.06 10.58 -9.42
N GLY A 185 8.93 10.63 -10.14
CA GLY A 185 8.57 11.76 -10.98
C GLY A 185 9.47 11.91 -12.22
N GLU A 186 10.26 10.90 -12.56
CA GLU A 186 11.19 10.89 -13.70
C GLU A 186 11.25 9.51 -14.36
N LEU A 187 11.30 9.49 -15.70
CA LEU A 187 11.40 8.28 -16.50
C LEU A 187 12.78 8.21 -17.15
N GLU A 188 13.77 7.78 -16.37
CA GLU A 188 15.13 7.50 -16.86
C GLU A 188 15.33 6.00 -17.07
N THR A 189 15.85 5.60 -18.23
CA THR A 189 16.07 4.17 -18.58
C THR A 189 16.92 3.43 -17.55
N ARG A 190 17.93 4.09 -16.98
CA ARG A 190 18.84 3.54 -15.95
C ARG A 190 18.12 3.17 -14.65
N THR A 191 17.04 3.89 -14.35
CA THR A 191 16.22 3.67 -13.16
C THR A 191 15.03 2.75 -13.46
N PHE A 192 14.52 2.80 -14.68
CA PHE A 192 13.37 2.00 -15.12
C PHE A 192 13.64 0.48 -15.12
N ILE A 193 14.76 0.04 -15.72
CA ILE A 193 15.10 -1.39 -15.84
C ILE A 193 15.16 -2.10 -14.48
N PRO A 194 15.94 -1.64 -13.48
CA PRO A 194 16.01 -2.33 -12.19
C PRO A 194 14.66 -2.32 -11.46
N ILE A 195 13.84 -1.27 -11.61
CA ILE A 195 12.49 -1.22 -11.03
C ILE A 195 11.59 -2.32 -11.61
N VAL A 196 11.61 -2.51 -12.94
CA VAL A 196 10.87 -3.58 -13.62
C VAL A 196 11.35 -4.95 -13.13
N ILE A 197 12.67 -5.17 -13.06
CA ILE A 197 13.25 -6.43 -12.57
C ILE A 197 12.75 -6.73 -11.15
N SER A 198 12.89 -5.78 -10.23
CA SER A 198 12.44 -5.93 -8.85
C SER A 198 10.93 -6.26 -8.76
N ALA A 199 10.09 -5.53 -9.51
CA ALA A 199 8.65 -5.75 -9.55
C ALA A 199 8.28 -7.17 -10.03
N VAL A 200 8.95 -7.67 -11.07
CA VAL A 200 8.74 -9.02 -11.59
C VAL A 200 9.16 -10.07 -10.57
N PHE A 201 10.36 -9.96 -9.99
CA PHE A 201 10.83 -10.94 -9.01
C PHE A 201 9.99 -10.94 -7.72
N ALA A 202 9.55 -9.78 -7.24
CA ALA A 202 8.65 -9.68 -6.11
C ALA A 202 7.30 -10.37 -6.38
N THR A 203 6.74 -10.15 -7.57
CA THR A 203 5.50 -10.81 -8.02
C THR A 203 5.66 -12.32 -8.12
N LEU A 204 6.77 -12.80 -8.71
CA LEU A 204 7.07 -14.22 -8.84
C LEU A 204 7.12 -14.89 -7.47
N VAL A 205 7.85 -14.31 -6.51
CA VAL A 205 7.95 -14.84 -5.14
C VAL A 205 6.58 -14.84 -4.45
N ALA A 206 5.81 -13.76 -4.58
CA ALA A 206 4.48 -13.68 -3.97
C ALA A 206 3.50 -14.72 -4.52
N ASN A 207 3.52 -14.94 -5.83
CA ASN A 207 2.66 -15.94 -6.47
C ASN A 207 3.08 -17.37 -6.16
N LEU A 208 4.38 -17.66 -6.10
CA LEU A 208 4.87 -19.01 -5.81
C LEU A 208 4.55 -19.48 -4.39
N ILE A 209 4.48 -18.56 -3.42
CA ILE A 209 4.32 -18.91 -2.00
C ILE A 209 2.89 -18.69 -1.50
N PHE A 210 2.24 -17.59 -1.87
CA PHE A 210 0.94 -17.18 -1.32
C PHE A 210 -0.20 -17.26 -2.35
N GLU A 211 0.10 -17.52 -3.63
CA GLU A 211 -0.87 -17.54 -4.73
C GLU A 211 -1.79 -16.30 -4.72
N VAL A 212 -1.21 -15.11 -4.88
CA VAL A 212 -2.00 -13.87 -4.94
C VAL A 212 -2.90 -13.92 -6.17
N LYS A 213 -4.17 -14.29 -5.99
CA LYS A 213 -5.13 -14.45 -7.09
C LYS A 213 -5.52 -13.07 -7.63
N PRO A 214 -5.39 -12.84 -8.95
CA PRO A 214 -5.97 -11.66 -9.56
C PRO A 214 -7.51 -11.76 -9.48
N ILE A 215 -8.17 -10.61 -9.39
CA ILE A 215 -9.63 -10.55 -9.51
C ILE A 215 -10.00 -11.11 -10.88
N GLN A 216 -10.80 -12.18 -10.92
CA GLN A 216 -11.25 -12.77 -12.17
C GLN A 216 -12.37 -11.90 -12.74
N ILE A 217 -12.16 -11.42 -13.96
CA ILE A 217 -13.13 -10.60 -14.69
C ILE A 217 -13.63 -11.43 -15.87
N SER A 218 -14.95 -11.49 -16.05
CA SER A 218 -15.56 -12.12 -17.21
C SER A 218 -15.11 -11.42 -18.49
N TYR A 219 -14.90 -12.20 -19.57
CA TYR A 219 -14.57 -11.64 -20.87
C TYR A 219 -15.67 -10.68 -21.32
N TYR A 220 -15.29 -9.43 -21.61
CA TYR A 220 -16.17 -8.40 -22.12
C TYR A 220 -15.69 -7.95 -23.50
N GLY A 221 -16.62 -7.85 -24.45
CA GLY A 221 -16.38 -7.29 -25.77
C GLY A 221 -17.25 -6.06 -25.97
N PHE A 222 -16.71 -5.04 -26.66
CA PHE A 222 -17.47 -3.86 -27.04
C PHE A 222 -18.60 -4.26 -27.98
N VAL A 223 -19.84 -3.96 -27.61
CA VAL A 223 -21.01 -4.14 -28.47
C VAL A 223 -21.18 -2.89 -29.34
N ASP A 224 -21.07 -1.70 -28.73
CA ASP A 224 -21.15 -0.40 -29.40
C ASP A 224 -19.97 0.52 -28.98
N PRO A 225 -18.83 0.48 -29.69
CA PRO A 225 -17.60 1.14 -29.25
C PRO A 225 -17.73 2.64 -28.98
N ILE A 226 -18.51 3.37 -29.79
CA ILE A 226 -18.67 4.83 -29.67
C ILE A 226 -19.59 5.19 -28.50
N GLY A 227 -20.73 4.49 -28.38
CA GLY A 227 -21.70 4.73 -27.30
C GLY A 227 -21.11 4.38 -25.94
N GLU A 228 -20.43 3.24 -25.84
CA GLU A 228 -19.76 2.78 -24.62
C GLU A 228 -18.61 3.73 -24.23
N SER A 229 -17.85 4.25 -25.20
CA SER A 229 -16.78 5.23 -24.92
C SER A 229 -17.29 6.49 -24.21
N ILE A 230 -18.47 7.00 -24.60
CA ILE A 230 -19.10 8.16 -23.94
C ILE A 230 -19.48 7.81 -22.50
N LEU A 231 -20.02 6.60 -22.27
CA LEU A 231 -20.33 6.14 -20.91
C LEU A 231 -19.07 6.02 -20.04
N TYR A 232 -17.95 5.53 -20.59
CA TYR A 232 -16.68 5.47 -19.88
C TYR A 232 -16.11 6.86 -19.55
N LEU A 233 -16.30 7.87 -20.42
CA LEU A 233 -15.94 9.26 -20.12
C LEU A 233 -16.75 9.84 -18.96
N ILE A 234 -18.06 9.55 -18.94
CA ILE A 234 -18.95 9.96 -17.84
C ILE A 234 -18.49 9.27 -16.55
N LEU A 235 -18.22 7.95 -16.60
CA LEU A 235 -17.75 7.18 -15.46
C LEU A 235 -16.41 7.73 -14.93
N GLY A 236 -15.44 8.02 -15.81
CA GLY A 236 -14.16 8.63 -15.43
C GLY A 236 -14.34 9.98 -14.72
N THR A 237 -15.28 10.80 -15.20
CA THR A 237 -15.63 12.07 -14.55
C THR A 237 -16.23 11.85 -13.16
N LEU A 238 -17.14 10.88 -13.01
CA LEU A 238 -17.73 10.52 -11.71
C LEU A 238 -16.69 9.97 -10.73
N CYS A 239 -15.74 9.16 -11.19
CA CYS A 239 -14.61 8.70 -10.40
C CYS A 239 -13.73 9.88 -9.92
N GLY A 240 -13.47 10.86 -10.79
CA GLY A 240 -12.76 12.08 -10.43
C GLY A 240 -13.47 12.89 -9.33
N ILE A 241 -14.79 13.11 -9.47
CA ILE A 241 -15.61 13.79 -8.45
C ILE A 241 -15.56 13.02 -7.13
N THR A 242 -15.70 11.68 -7.18
CA THR A 242 -15.68 10.82 -6.00
C THR A 242 -14.32 10.86 -5.29
N SER A 243 -13.22 10.92 -6.04
CA SER A 243 -11.87 11.09 -5.48
C SER A 243 -11.72 12.42 -4.73
N VAL A 244 -12.22 13.53 -5.30
CA VAL A 244 -12.22 14.83 -4.62
C VAL A 244 -13.05 14.78 -3.33
N LEU A 245 -14.22 14.14 -3.36
CA LEU A 245 -15.06 13.95 -2.17
C LEU A 245 -14.31 13.15 -1.09
N LEU A 246 -13.71 12.02 -1.46
CA LEU A 246 -12.92 11.19 -0.55
C LEU A 246 -11.78 11.98 0.12
N ILE A 247 -10.99 12.70 -0.68
CA ILE A 247 -9.85 13.48 -0.18
C ILE A 247 -10.33 14.59 0.77
N ARG A 248 -11.39 15.33 0.40
CA ARG A 248 -11.94 16.39 1.26
C ARG A 248 -12.50 15.84 2.57
N THR A 249 -13.27 14.75 2.51
CA THR A 249 -13.82 14.11 3.71
C THR A 249 -12.72 13.60 4.62
N LEU A 250 -11.66 13.00 4.06
CA LEU A 250 -10.49 12.57 4.82
C LEU A 250 -9.86 13.72 5.61
N PHE A 251 -9.58 14.85 4.95
CA PHE A 251 -8.98 16.02 5.62
C PHE A 251 -9.91 16.64 6.66
N ILE A 252 -11.21 16.74 6.38
CA ILE A 252 -12.20 17.24 7.36
C ILE A 252 -12.21 16.36 8.62
N VAL A 253 -12.21 15.03 8.44
CA VAL A 253 -12.20 14.09 9.55
C VAL A 253 -10.87 14.17 10.31
N HIS A 254 -9.74 14.21 9.60
CA HIS A 254 -8.42 14.39 10.20
C HIS A 254 -8.32 15.67 11.05
N ASP A 255 -8.78 16.80 10.52
CA ASP A 255 -8.82 18.08 11.24
C ASP A 255 -9.78 18.05 12.43
N GLY A 256 -10.88 17.29 12.33
CA GLY A 256 -11.79 17.04 13.44
C GLY A 256 -11.10 16.30 14.58
N PHE A 257 -10.40 15.20 14.27
CA PHE A 257 -9.64 14.43 15.26
C PHE A 257 -8.43 15.19 15.81
N SER A 258 -7.79 16.04 15.01
CA SER A 258 -6.64 16.83 15.48
C SER A 258 -7.05 17.83 16.57
N LYS A 259 -8.23 18.46 16.44
CA LYS A 259 -8.83 19.41 17.40
C LYS A 259 -9.44 18.76 18.64
N LEU A 260 -9.70 17.45 18.61
CA LEU A 260 -10.32 16.76 19.73
C LEU A 260 -9.36 16.72 20.94
N PRO A 261 -9.78 17.18 22.14
CA PRO A 261 -8.94 17.28 23.34
C PRO A 261 -8.76 15.92 24.03
N VAL A 262 -8.42 14.90 23.26
CA VAL A 262 -8.12 13.55 23.75
C VAL A 262 -6.67 13.20 23.45
N HIS A 263 -6.09 12.37 24.31
CA HIS A 263 -4.72 11.91 24.13
C HIS A 263 -4.58 11.13 22.80
N SER A 264 -3.44 11.30 22.11
CA SER A 264 -3.24 10.78 20.75
C SER A 264 -3.45 9.26 20.63
N ALA A 265 -3.16 8.50 21.69
CA ALA A 265 -3.36 7.05 21.72
C ALA A 265 -4.84 6.62 21.65
N PHE A 266 -5.80 7.46 22.05
CA PHE A 266 -7.23 7.12 22.02
C PHE A 266 -7.94 7.56 20.74
N LYS A 267 -7.33 8.42 19.93
CA LYS A 267 -7.94 8.90 18.68
C LYS A 267 -8.30 7.76 17.74
N PRO A 268 -7.41 6.78 17.46
CA PRO A 268 -7.75 5.69 16.56
C PRO A 268 -8.81 4.74 17.13
N ALA A 269 -8.92 4.62 18.46
CA ALA A 269 -9.99 3.84 19.10
C ALA A 269 -11.38 4.44 18.83
N ILE A 270 -11.49 5.78 18.86
CA ILE A 270 -12.73 6.49 18.55
C ILE A 270 -13.09 6.32 17.06
N GLY A 271 -12.10 6.45 16.16
CA GLY A 271 -12.30 6.17 14.73
C GLY A 271 -12.75 4.73 14.49
N GLY A 272 -12.11 3.77 15.14
CA GLY A 272 -12.49 2.36 15.13
C GLY A 272 -13.92 2.13 15.60
N LEU A 273 -14.40 2.83 16.63
CA LEU A 273 -15.78 2.73 17.09
C LEU A 273 -16.78 3.15 15.98
N PHE A 274 -16.52 4.25 15.28
CA PHE A 274 -17.35 4.66 14.14
C PHE A 274 -17.33 3.64 13.01
N VAL A 275 -16.15 3.10 12.68
CA VAL A 275 -16.01 2.05 11.66
C VAL A 275 -16.77 0.78 12.06
N GLY A 276 -16.67 0.37 13.33
CA GLY A 276 -17.42 -0.76 13.88
C GLY A 276 -18.92 -0.55 13.86
N LEU A 277 -19.40 0.66 14.17
CA LEU A 277 -20.82 1.00 14.10
C LEU A 277 -21.35 0.93 12.66
N ILE A 278 -20.59 1.45 11.69
CA ILE A 278 -20.93 1.35 10.26
C ILE A 278 -20.90 -0.13 9.82
N GLY A 279 -19.86 -0.87 10.21
CA GLY A 279 -19.67 -2.29 9.88
C GLY A 279 -20.72 -3.23 10.49
N TYR A 280 -21.34 -2.84 11.60
CA TYR A 280 -22.46 -3.58 12.20
C TYR A 280 -23.69 -3.58 11.29
N PHE A 281 -24.04 -2.43 10.69
CA PHE A 281 -25.16 -2.34 9.75
C PHE A 281 -24.79 -2.83 8.34
N TYR A 282 -23.55 -2.58 7.91
CA TYR A 282 -23.05 -2.93 6.59
C TYR A 282 -21.72 -3.67 6.68
N PRO A 283 -21.77 -5.00 6.90
CA PRO A 283 -20.58 -5.85 7.05
C PRO A 283 -19.58 -5.76 5.90
N GLN A 284 -20.05 -5.43 4.69
CA GLN A 284 -19.28 -5.29 3.45
C GLN A 284 -18.22 -4.18 3.51
N ILE A 285 -18.35 -3.24 4.44
CA ILE A 285 -17.45 -2.06 4.48
C ILE A 285 -16.13 -2.37 5.19
N ARG A 286 -16.09 -3.44 5.98
CA ARG A 286 -14.94 -3.83 6.79
C ARG A 286 -13.76 -4.26 5.92
N GLY A 287 -12.55 -4.04 6.44
CA GLY A 287 -11.32 -4.50 5.82
C GLY A 287 -11.08 -3.93 4.41
N ILE A 288 -10.41 -4.73 3.59
CA ILE A 288 -9.86 -4.28 2.31
C ILE A 288 -10.95 -4.14 1.23
N GLY A 289 -11.98 -5.00 1.26
CA GLY A 289 -13.14 -4.92 0.35
C GLY A 289 -13.02 -5.67 -0.98
N TYR A 290 -12.05 -6.57 -1.14
CA TYR A 290 -11.89 -7.36 -2.37
C TYR A 290 -13.05 -8.31 -2.64
N ASP A 291 -13.60 -8.93 -1.60
CA ASP A 291 -14.75 -9.83 -1.73
C ASP A 291 -15.98 -9.07 -2.26
N VAL A 292 -16.18 -7.84 -1.79
CA VAL A 292 -17.25 -6.96 -2.27
C VAL A 292 -17.06 -6.65 -3.75
N ILE A 293 -15.83 -6.36 -4.20
CA ILE A 293 -15.57 -6.12 -5.63
C ILE A 293 -15.90 -7.38 -6.45
N ALA A 294 -15.52 -8.56 -5.98
CA ALA A 294 -15.84 -9.83 -6.66
C ALA A 294 -17.36 -10.06 -6.74
N ASP A 295 -18.09 -9.83 -5.65
CA ASP A 295 -19.54 -9.97 -5.59
C ASP A 295 -20.27 -8.98 -6.51
N VAL A 296 -19.76 -7.75 -6.62
CA VAL A 296 -20.27 -6.71 -7.55
C VAL A 296 -20.11 -7.16 -9.00
N LEU A 297 -18.97 -7.75 -9.36
CA LEU A 297 -18.70 -8.19 -10.74
C LEU A 297 -19.61 -9.35 -11.18
N VAL A 298 -20.12 -10.15 -10.23
CA VAL A 298 -21.10 -11.22 -10.48
C VAL A 298 -22.56 -10.70 -10.36
N ASN A 299 -22.74 -9.38 -10.20
CA ASN A 299 -24.03 -8.71 -10.10
C ASN A 299 -24.88 -9.15 -8.88
N SER A 300 -24.21 -9.44 -7.76
CA SER A 300 -24.86 -9.92 -6.52
C SER A 300 -25.55 -8.82 -5.71
N PHE A 301 -25.39 -7.55 -6.09
CA PHE A 301 -25.90 -6.40 -5.33
C PHE A 301 -26.79 -5.48 -6.17
N THR A 302 -27.78 -4.88 -5.51
CA THR A 302 -28.62 -3.84 -6.10
C THR A 302 -27.88 -2.50 -6.20
N ILE A 303 -28.13 -1.72 -7.26
CA ILE A 303 -27.54 -0.38 -7.47
C ILE A 303 -27.73 0.53 -6.25
N GLN A 304 -28.91 0.49 -5.60
CA GLN A 304 -29.18 1.28 -4.40
C GLN A 304 -28.21 0.94 -3.25
N LEU A 305 -27.90 -0.35 -3.05
CA LEU A 305 -26.94 -0.78 -2.05
C LEU A 305 -25.53 -0.32 -2.41
N LEU A 306 -25.13 -0.37 -3.68
CA LEU A 306 -23.82 0.09 -4.13
C LEU A 306 -23.60 1.59 -3.87
N LEU A 307 -24.62 2.42 -4.10
CA LEU A 307 -24.55 3.84 -3.81
C LEU A 307 -24.41 4.11 -2.29
N VAL A 308 -25.12 3.36 -1.46
CA VAL A 308 -24.98 3.44 0.01
C VAL A 308 -23.58 2.99 0.44
N LEU A 309 -23.09 1.86 -0.07
CA LEU A 309 -21.76 1.34 0.22
C LEU A 309 -20.66 2.32 -0.21
N LEU A 310 -20.81 3.01 -1.34
CA LEU A 310 -19.87 4.04 -1.80
C LEU A 310 -19.68 5.14 -0.74
N VAL A 311 -20.80 5.73 -0.29
CA VAL A 311 -20.77 6.82 0.71
C VAL A 311 -20.20 6.33 2.04
N LEU A 312 -20.67 5.18 2.51
CA LEU A 312 -20.23 4.65 3.79
C LEU A 312 -18.76 4.17 3.76
N LYS A 313 -18.26 3.67 2.63
CA LYS A 313 -16.84 3.31 2.47
C LYS A 313 -15.94 4.55 2.51
N ILE A 314 -16.35 5.66 1.91
CA ILE A 314 -15.65 6.95 2.02
C ILE A 314 -15.57 7.39 3.48
N LEU A 315 -16.68 7.31 4.23
CA LEU A 315 -16.72 7.66 5.64
C LEU A 315 -15.86 6.73 6.49
N ALA A 316 -16.02 5.41 6.35
CA ALA A 316 -15.25 4.42 7.12
C ALA A 316 -13.74 4.53 6.87
N PHE A 317 -13.33 4.73 5.61
CA PHE A 317 -11.93 4.99 5.26
C PHE A 317 -11.42 6.28 5.92
N SER A 318 -12.20 7.36 5.83
CA SER A 318 -11.86 8.65 6.42
C SER A 318 -11.76 8.60 7.94
N PHE A 319 -12.63 7.85 8.62
CA PHE A 319 -12.56 7.63 10.07
C PHE A 319 -11.36 6.76 10.46
N THR A 320 -11.03 5.74 9.67
CA THR A 320 -9.86 4.88 9.94
C THR A 320 -8.57 5.70 9.85
N ILE A 321 -8.28 6.28 8.68
CA ILE A 321 -7.02 7.04 8.47
C ILE A 321 -7.02 8.37 9.23
N GLY A 322 -8.13 9.12 9.20
CA GLY A 322 -8.20 10.43 9.82
C GLY A 322 -8.03 10.41 11.34
N SER A 323 -8.36 9.29 12.00
CA SER A 323 -8.15 9.10 13.43
C SER A 323 -6.72 8.62 13.79
N GLY A 324 -5.91 8.24 12.79
CA GLY A 324 -4.58 7.68 12.95
C GLY A 324 -4.56 6.17 13.14
N GLY A 325 -5.58 5.46 12.64
CA GLY A 325 -5.58 4.00 12.50
C GLY A 325 -4.80 3.51 11.30
#